data_AF-A0A9E2TUH0-F1
#
_entry.id   AF-A0A9E2TUH0-F1
#
_cell.length_a   1.000
_cell.length_b   1.000
_cell.length_c   1.000
_cell.angle_alpha   90.00
_cell.angle_beta   90.00
_cell.angle_gamma   90.00
#
_symmetry.space_group_name_H-M   'P 1'
#
loop_
_entity.id
_entity.type
_entity.pdbx_description
1 polymer ?
#
loop_
_entity_poly.entity_id
_entity_poly.type
_entity_poly.pdbx_seq_one_letter_code
_entity_poly.pdbx_strand_id
1 'polypeptide(L)' 'MKDKLNLTIDSKLSGRAKTYAKKHHTSVSNLVESYLEKLTTPTSRKNILQLLNELPEPSNNQVETSRNKYYEENKKKYGF' A
#
# COMPACT_ATOMS: atom_id res chain seq x y z
N MET A 1 -12.40 -5.58 -25.20
CA MET A 1 -12.60 -4.63 -26.31
C MET A 1 -12.06 -3.28 -25.87
N LYS A 2 -11.57 -2.43 -26.78
CA LYS A 2 -11.06 -1.09 -26.45
C LYS A 2 -11.98 -0.03 -27.08
N ASP A 3 -12.29 0.99 -26.30
CA ASP A 3 -13.08 2.14 -26.77
C ASP A 3 -12.17 3.31 -27.15
N LYS A 4 -12.62 4.13 -28.11
CA LYS A 4 -11.87 5.31 -28.55
C LYS A 4 -12.23 6.52 -27.68
N LEU A 5 -11.22 7.10 -27.04
CA LEU A 5 -11.36 8.30 -26.21
C LEU A 5 -10.80 9.53 -26.94
N ASN A 6 -11.63 10.55 -27.15
CA ASN A 6 -11.20 11.85 -27.68
C ASN A 6 -11.11 12.85 -26.52
N LEU A 7 -9.95 13.50 -26.35
CA LEU A 7 -9.69 14.46 -25.27
C LEU A 7 -9.10 15.75 -25.83
N THR A 8 -9.54 16.88 -25.30
CA THR A 8 -8.89 18.18 -25.52
C THR A 8 -7.87 18.40 -24.41
N ILE A 9 -6.59 18.55 -24.78
CA ILE A 9 -5.50 18.81 -23.85
C ILE A 9 -4.57 19.88 -24.42
N ASP A 10 -3.80 20.52 -23.54
CA ASP A 10 -2.78 21.49 -23.93
C ASP A 10 -1.77 20.88 -24.93
N SER A 11 -1.43 21.66 -25.97
CA SER A 11 -0.57 21.21 -27.06
C SER A 11 0.86 20.92 -26.60
N LYS A 12 1.39 21.71 -25.66
CA LYS A 12 2.73 21.49 -25.09
C LYS A 12 2.74 20.24 -24.21
N LEU A 13 1.67 19.99 -23.45
CA LEU A 13 1.50 18.76 -22.69
C LEU A 13 1.44 17.52 -23.61
N SER A 14 0.68 17.59 -24.70
CA SER A 14 0.61 16.52 -25.71
C SER A 14 1.98 16.22 -26.31
N GLY A 15 2.76 17.26 -26.64
CA GLY A 15 4.14 17.12 -27.11
C GLY A 15 5.03 16.39 -26.09
N ARG A 16 5.01 16.83 -24.82
CA ARG A 16 5.78 16.18 -23.74
C ARG A 16 5.38 14.72 -23.54
N ALA A 17 4.08 14.41 -23.57
CA ALA A 17 3.58 13.04 -23.43
C ALA A 17 4.08 12.13 -24.55
N LYS A 18 4.07 12.61 -25.81
CA LYS A 18 4.60 11.86 -26.96
C LYS A 18 6.10 11.60 -26.84
N THR A 19 6.88 12.61 -26.42
CA THR A 19 8.33 12.46 -26.20
C THR A 19 8.61 11.45 -25.10
N TYR A 20 7.88 11.50 -23.99
CA TYR A 20 7.99 10.52 -22.91
C TYR A 20 7.65 9.11 -23.40
N ALA A 21 6.52 8.94 -24.09
CA ALA A 21 6.09 7.67 -24.66
C ALA A 21 7.19 7.05 -25.56
N LYS A 22 7.77 7.86 -26.45
CA LYS A 22 8.87 7.42 -27.33
C LYS A 22 10.11 6.99 -26.55
N LYS A 23 10.52 7.76 -25.53
CA LYS A 23 11.69 7.44 -24.68
C LYS A 23 11.49 6.14 -23.90
N HIS A 24 10.27 5.84 -23.49
CA HIS A 24 9.92 4.66 -22.71
C HIS A 24 9.37 3.51 -23.56
N HIS A 25 9.53 3.56 -24.89
CA HIS A 25 9.08 2.54 -25.84
C HIS A 25 7.60 2.14 -25.65
N THR A 26 6.74 3.12 -25.35
CA THR A 26 5.30 2.92 -25.13
C THR A 26 4.48 3.90 -25.97
N SER A 27 3.15 3.82 -25.88
CA SER A 27 2.22 4.73 -26.56
C SER A 27 1.55 5.68 -25.58
N VAL A 28 1.09 6.84 -26.07
CA VAL A 28 0.31 7.78 -25.24
C VAL A 28 -0.99 7.13 -24.76
N SER A 29 -1.62 6.32 -25.60
CA SER A 29 -2.82 5.55 -25.23
C SER A 29 -2.54 4.62 -24.05
N ASN A 30 -1.42 3.88 -24.07
CA ASN A 30 -1.04 3.01 -22.96
C ASN A 30 -0.76 3.80 -21.68
N LEU A 31 -0.11 4.97 -21.78
CA LEU A 31 0.14 5.82 -20.61
C LEU A 31 -1.17 6.29 -19.97
N VAL A 32 -2.13 6.73 -20.78
CA VAL A 32 -3.44 7.18 -20.30
C VAL A 32 -4.22 6.00 -19.72
N GLU A 33 -4.27 4.86 -20.41
CA GLU A 33 -4.93 3.65 -19.96
C GLU A 33 -4.37 3.18 -18.62
N SER A 34 -3.05 3.02 -18.47
CA SER A 34 -2.42 2.62 -17.21
C SER A 34 -2.65 3.62 -16.07
N TYR A 35 -2.75 4.92 -16.38
CA TYR A 35 -3.07 5.92 -15.36
C TYR A 35 -4.53 5.82 -14.92
N LEU A 36 -5.45 5.68 -15.89
CA LEU A 36 -6.88 5.51 -15.61
C LEU A 36 -7.14 4.22 -14.84
N GLU A 37 -6.50 3.11 -15.19
CA GLU A 37 -6.57 1.85 -14.44
C GLU A 37 -6.16 2.05 -12.98
N LYS A 38 -5.03 2.71 -12.73
CA LYS A 38 -4.60 3.00 -11.34
C LYS A 38 -5.59 3.88 -10.59
N LEU A 39 -6.26 4.80 -11.28
CA LEU A 39 -7.21 5.72 -10.69
C LEU A 39 -8.57 5.06 -10.39
N THR A 40 -9.03 4.16 -11.27
CA THR A 40 -10.35 3.53 -11.17
C THR A 40 -10.32 2.18 -10.49
N THR A 41 -9.15 1.54 -10.35
CA THR A 41 -9.04 0.27 -9.62
C THR A 41 -9.44 0.50 -8.17
N PRO A 42 -10.54 -0.12 -7.70
CA PRO A 42 -10.94 0.00 -6.31
C PRO A 42 -9.81 -0.54 -5.44
N THR A 43 -9.33 0.28 -4.51
CA THR A 43 -8.33 -0.13 -3.54
C THR A 43 -8.97 -1.13 -2.59
N SER A 44 -8.98 -2.40 -2.95
CA SER A 44 -9.29 -3.50 -2.04
C SER A 44 -8.16 -3.76 -1.04
N ARG A 45 -7.06 -2.98 -1.12
CA ARG A 45 -6.01 -3.04 -0.13
C ARG A 45 -6.59 -2.51 1.17
N LYS A 46 -6.80 -3.44 2.10
CA LYS A 46 -7.15 -3.12 3.48
C LYS A 46 -6.19 -2.04 3.96
N ASN A 47 -6.75 -0.92 4.41
CA ASN A 47 -5.97 0.13 5.04
C ASN A 47 -5.15 -0.52 6.18
N ILE A 48 -3.96 -0.01 6.51
CA ILE A 48 -3.16 -0.47 7.66
C ILE A 48 -4.04 -0.55 8.92
N LEU A 49 -5.00 0.36 9.08
CA LEU A 49 -5.98 0.35 10.16
C LEU A 49 -6.97 -0.84 10.08
N GLN A 50 -7.40 -1.22 8.88
CA GLN A 50 -8.25 -2.40 8.68
C GLN A 50 -7.47 -3.70 8.92
N LEU A 51 -6.20 -3.76 8.54
CA LEU A 51 -5.31 -4.88 8.87
C LEU A 51 -5.07 -5.01 10.39
N LEU A 52 -4.95 -3.87 11.09
CA LEU A 52 -4.78 -3.86 12.54
C LEU A 52 -6.03 -4.40 13.26
N ASN A 53 -7.22 -4.06 12.75
CA ASN A 53 -8.50 -4.53 13.30
C ASN A 53 -8.78 -6.02 13.02
N GLU A 54 -8.09 -6.62 12.04
CA GLU A 54 -8.21 -8.03 11.70
C GLU A 54 -7.16 -8.91 12.37
N LEU A 55 -6.21 -8.31 13.11
CA LEU A 55 -5.28 -9.08 13.90
C LEU A 55 -6.05 -9.85 14.98
N PRO A 56 -5.78 -11.16 15.14
CA PRO A 56 -6.41 -11.94 16.20
C PRO A 56 -6.06 -11.31 17.56
N GLU A 57 -7.05 -11.24 18.45
CA GLU A 57 -6.80 -10.80 19.82
C GLU A 57 -5.66 -11.65 20.41
N PRO A 58 -4.63 -11.03 21.01
CA PRO A 58 -3.56 -11.77 21.63
C PRO A 58 -4.18 -12.67 22.70
N SER A 59 -4.05 -13.99 22.53
CA SER A 59 -4.55 -14.96 23.50
C SER A 59 -3.88 -14.68 24.86
N ASN A 60 -4.64 -14.12 25.80
CA ASN A 60 -4.14 -13.51 27.03
C ASN A 60 -3.60 -14.51 28.07
N ASN A 61 -3.20 -15.72 27.67
CA ASN A 61 -2.70 -16.73 28.60
C ASN A 61 -1.16 -16.76 28.71
N GLN A 62 -0.43 -16.01 27.87
CA GLN A 62 1.04 -16.00 27.89
C GLN A 62 1.66 -14.67 28.38
N VAL A 63 0.91 -13.57 28.39
CA VAL A 63 1.47 -12.26 28.75
C VAL A 63 1.63 -12.13 30.27
N GLU A 64 0.66 -12.60 31.05
CA GLU A 64 0.75 -12.59 32.51
C GLU A 64 1.83 -13.53 33.07
N THR A 65 1.98 -14.72 32.47
CA THR A 65 3.01 -15.70 32.85
C THR A 65 4.42 -15.19 32.53
N SER A 66 4.61 -14.48 31.42
CA SER A 66 5.92 -13.95 31.01
C SER A 66 6.36 -12.76 31.86
N ARG A 67 5.42 -11.86 32.19
CA ARG A 67 5.70 -10.70 33.06
C ARG A 67 6.07 -11.15 34.46
N ASN A 68 5.29 -12.04 35.07
CA ASN A 68 5.60 -12.54 36.42
C ASN A 68 6.91 -13.34 36.46
N LYS A 69 7.19 -14.19 35.45
CA LYS A 69 8.50 -14.87 35.36
C LYS A 69 9.67 -13.90 35.33
N TYR A 70 9.57 -12.82 34.56
CA TYR A 70 10.63 -11.82 34.49
C TYR A 70 10.94 -11.19 35.86
N TYR A 71 9.92 -10.79 36.63
CA TYR A 71 10.15 -10.20 37.96
C TYR A 71 10.62 -11.23 39.00
N GLU A 72 10.13 -12.46 38.94
CA GLU A 72 10.57 -13.56 39.82
C GLU A 72 12.02 -14.00 39.55
N GLU A 73 12.45 -14.05 38.29
CA GLU A 73 13.85 -14.34 37.93
C GLU A 73 14.80 -13.20 38.34
N ASN A 74 14.38 -11.94 38.20
CA ASN A 74 15.19 -10.80 38.58
C ASN A 74 15.25 -10.58 40.11
N LYS A 75 14.25 -11.02 40.88
CA LYS A 75 14.31 -11.04 42.35
C LYS A 75 15.45 -11.92 42.87
N LYS A 76 15.68 -13.08 42.27
CA LYS A 76 16.79 -13.98 42.66
C LYS A 76 18.17 -13.36 42.45
N LYS A 77 18.31 -12.46 41.47
CA LYS A 77 19.58 -11.84 41.11
C LYS A 77 19.85 -10.52 41.85
N TYR A 78 18.80 -9.76 42.19
CA TYR A 78 18.94 -8.40 42.71
C TYR A 78 18.26 -8.13 44.07
N GLY A 79 17.61 -9.13 44.68
CA GLY A 79 17.22 -9.11 46.09
C GLY A 79 16.39 -7.91 46.54
N PHE A 80 15.25 -7.67 45.89
CA PHE A 80 14.19 -6.79 46.43
C PHE A 80 13.15 -7.61 47.20
#